data_AF-A0A239DNA4-F1
#
_entry.id   AF-A0A239DNA4-F1
#
_cell.length_a   1.000
_cell.length_b   1.000
_cell.length_c   1.000
_cell.angle_alpha   90.00
_cell.angle_beta   90.00
_cell.angle_gamma   90.00
#
_symmetry.space_group_name_H-M   'P 1'
#
loop_
_entity.id
_entity.type
_entity.pdbx_description
1 polymer ?
#
loop_
_entity_poly.entity_id
_entity_poly.type
_entity_poly.pdbx_seq_one_letter_code
_entity_poly.pdbx_strand_id
1 'polypeptide(L)'
;MSDRPRADRRLAVGDPAPSFSLPDTEGRTVRLDPGARAATVVVFTANGCPFARAWHGRIQDVARAYAGRDVAVLQVVSNDETDHPEDSAAGMRQRVAAGELAGPFLRDAEQSVARAYGATATPEVFVVDRAGLVRYHGAPDGDHDDPAQDAAWLRAALDDVLAGRAVARPLTSPAGCSLKWRVELLWWAGCPTHDRAAALLRDTLAELGRADVHVVEREVGTREEAARLGFPGSPTFSVGRRDLFPVEAASALTCRVYVRDDGRSSPLPEGADLAARLRDALARPWDLPHWVDPRRPAPADSPS
;
A
#
# COMPACT_ATOMS: atom_id res chain seq x y z
N MET A 1 2.08 -7.44 30.67
CA MET A 1 1.31 -7.16 29.44
C MET A 1 2.13 -6.18 28.63
N SER A 2 3.02 -6.70 27.77
CA SER A 2 3.90 -5.88 26.94
C SER A 2 3.12 -5.43 25.73
N ASP A 3 2.88 -4.13 25.62
CA ASP A 3 2.28 -3.49 24.45
C ASP A 3 3.30 -3.55 23.31
N ARG A 4 3.28 -4.67 22.56
CA ARG A 4 3.97 -4.75 21.27
C ARG A 4 3.22 -3.78 20.35
N PRO A 5 3.89 -2.80 19.70
CA PRO A 5 3.24 -1.99 18.68
C PRO A 5 2.62 -2.94 17.66
N ARG A 6 1.31 -2.82 17.43
CA ARG A 6 0.59 -3.62 16.43
C ARG A 6 1.23 -3.34 15.07
N ALA A 7 2.11 -4.24 14.64
CA ALA A 7 2.64 -4.24 13.30
C ALA A 7 1.48 -4.38 12.31
N ASP A 8 1.44 -3.46 11.35
CA ASP A 8 0.77 -3.62 10.06
C ASP A 8 -0.76 -3.87 10.11
N ARG A 9 -1.48 -3.07 10.90
CA ARG A 9 -2.95 -3.05 10.84
C ARG A 9 -3.41 -2.23 9.63
N ARG A 10 -4.09 -2.89 8.68
CA ARG A 10 -4.91 -2.23 7.65
C ARG A 10 -5.94 -1.31 8.31
N LEU A 11 -6.03 -0.06 7.85
CA LEU A 11 -6.96 0.91 8.44
C LEU A 11 -8.38 0.36 8.39
N ALA A 12 -9.11 0.57 9.47
CA ALA A 12 -10.53 0.28 9.55
C ALA A 12 -11.35 1.57 9.46
N VAL A 13 -12.63 1.42 9.14
CA VAL A 13 -13.60 2.52 9.27
C VAL A 13 -13.59 3.03 10.71
N GLY A 14 -13.52 4.35 10.88
CA GLY A 14 -13.42 5.02 12.16
C GLY A 14 -11.99 5.33 12.60
N ASP A 15 -10.98 4.74 11.96
CA ASP A 15 -9.58 5.06 12.25
C ASP A 15 -9.21 6.45 11.73
N PRO A 16 -8.26 7.15 12.39
CA PRO A 16 -7.66 8.35 11.83
C PRO A 16 -6.83 8.01 10.59
N ALA A 17 -7.05 8.75 9.51
CA ALA A 17 -6.26 8.66 8.30
C ALA A 17 -4.85 9.22 8.55
N PRO A 18 -3.78 8.45 8.27
CA PRO A 18 -2.40 8.92 8.38
C PRO A 18 -2.17 10.15 7.50
N SER A 19 -1.59 11.20 8.07
CA SER A 19 -1.14 12.36 7.29
C SER A 19 -0.02 11.94 6.33
N PHE A 20 -0.03 12.48 5.12
CA PHE A 20 1.08 12.31 4.17
C PHE A 20 1.31 13.57 3.35
N SER A 21 2.50 13.60 2.74
CA SER A 21 2.97 14.66 1.86
C SER A 21 3.70 14.02 0.70
N LEU A 22 3.12 14.04 -0.49
CA LEU A 22 3.65 13.37 -1.68
C LEU A 22 3.82 14.35 -2.84
N PRO A 23 4.84 14.18 -3.69
CA PRO A 23 4.94 14.95 -4.92
C PRO A 23 3.88 14.52 -5.94
N ASP A 24 3.30 15.49 -6.64
CA ASP A 24 2.58 15.25 -7.89
C ASP A 24 3.54 15.04 -9.07
N THR A 25 3.00 14.86 -10.28
CA THR A 25 3.79 14.63 -11.49
C THR A 25 4.67 15.80 -11.93
N GLU A 26 4.45 17.00 -11.38
CA GLU A 26 5.22 18.22 -11.60
C GLU A 26 6.21 18.49 -10.44
N GLY A 27 6.25 17.61 -9.43
CA GLY A 27 7.09 17.77 -8.24
C GLY A 27 6.50 18.68 -7.17
N ARG A 28 5.27 19.19 -7.35
CA ARG A 28 4.60 19.98 -6.31
C ARG A 28 4.16 19.06 -5.19
N THR A 29 4.41 19.50 -3.97
CA THR A 29 4.01 18.74 -2.78
C THR A 29 2.52 18.90 -2.52
N VAL A 30 1.78 17.79 -2.54
CA VAL A 30 0.37 17.70 -2.15
C VAL A 30 0.26 16.97 -0.82
N ARG A 31 -0.59 17.48 0.06
CA ARG A 31 -0.81 16.92 1.40
C ARG A 31 -2.25 16.47 1.55
N LEU A 32 -2.46 15.40 2.31
CA LEU A 32 -3.76 15.15 2.90
C LEU A 32 -3.93 16.11 4.09
N ASP A 33 -4.80 17.09 3.92
CA ASP A 33 -5.30 17.96 5.00
C ASP A 33 -6.79 17.66 5.20
N PRO A 34 -7.16 16.84 6.19
CA PRO A 34 -8.57 16.48 6.39
C PRO A 34 -9.47 17.68 6.63
N GLY A 35 -8.99 18.74 7.30
CA GLY A 35 -9.82 19.90 7.66
C GLY A 35 -10.16 20.81 6.48
N ALA A 36 -9.42 20.68 5.37
CA ALA A 36 -9.52 21.55 4.20
C ALA A 36 -10.75 21.29 3.32
N ARG A 37 -11.37 20.11 3.43
CA ARG A 37 -12.48 19.66 2.57
C ARG A 37 -13.57 19.02 3.42
N ALA A 38 -14.80 18.99 2.92
CA ALA A 38 -15.88 18.20 3.52
C ALA A 38 -15.55 16.69 3.51
N ALA A 39 -14.93 16.21 2.43
CA ALA A 39 -14.34 14.88 2.35
C ALA A 39 -13.13 14.84 1.42
N THR A 40 -12.20 13.92 1.66
CA THR A 40 -11.10 13.59 0.75
C THR A 40 -11.10 12.10 0.45
N VAL A 41 -11.15 11.74 -0.83
CA VAL A 41 -10.95 10.37 -1.29
C VAL A 41 -9.46 10.16 -1.52
N VAL A 42 -8.88 9.14 -0.92
CA VAL A 42 -7.54 8.64 -1.23
C VAL A 42 -7.70 7.32 -1.97
N VAL A 43 -7.20 7.26 -3.20
CA VAL A 43 -7.26 6.06 -4.04
C VAL A 43 -5.84 5.58 -4.33
N PHE A 44 -5.46 4.41 -3.83
CA PHE A 44 -4.26 3.73 -4.28
C PHE A 44 -4.56 3.11 -5.64
N THR A 45 -3.80 3.48 -6.67
CA THR A 45 -4.07 3.08 -8.06
C THR A 45 -2.76 2.76 -8.78
N ALA A 46 -2.87 2.37 -10.05
CA ALA A 46 -1.75 2.09 -10.92
C ALA A 46 -2.09 2.45 -12.38
N ASN A 47 -1.06 2.58 -13.20
CA ASN A 47 -1.11 2.81 -14.63
C ASN A 47 -1.26 1.49 -15.39
N GLY A 48 -0.55 0.44 -14.96
CA GLY A 48 -0.51 -0.86 -15.66
C GLY A 48 -1.60 -1.84 -15.26
N CYS A 49 -2.19 -1.70 -14.07
CA CYS A 49 -3.16 -2.65 -13.57
C CYS A 49 -4.46 -2.64 -14.42
N PRO A 50 -4.91 -3.79 -14.94
CA PRO A 50 -6.16 -3.87 -15.71
C PRO A 50 -7.39 -3.44 -14.89
N PHE A 51 -7.46 -3.79 -13.60
CA PHE A 51 -8.54 -3.36 -12.71
C PHE A 51 -8.53 -1.84 -12.48
N ALA A 52 -7.35 -1.25 -12.24
CA ALA A 52 -7.20 0.18 -12.06
C ALA A 52 -7.63 0.94 -13.33
N ARG A 53 -7.29 0.42 -14.51
CA ARG A 53 -7.72 0.97 -15.80
C ARG A 53 -9.23 0.84 -16.01
N ALA A 54 -9.83 -0.30 -15.66
CA ALA A 54 -11.27 -0.53 -15.80
C ALA A 54 -12.10 0.46 -14.94
N TRP A 55 -11.69 0.71 -13.70
CA TRP A 55 -12.35 1.70 -12.82
C TRP A 55 -11.93 3.14 -13.06
N HIS A 56 -10.86 3.39 -13.83
CA HIS A 56 -10.26 4.71 -13.94
C HIS A 56 -11.26 5.80 -14.33
N GLY A 57 -12.04 5.57 -15.40
CA GLY A 57 -13.03 6.53 -15.89
C GLY A 57 -14.06 6.91 -14.82
N ARG A 58 -14.64 5.90 -14.15
CA ARG A 58 -15.61 6.08 -13.06
C ARG A 58 -15.02 6.88 -11.89
N ILE A 59 -13.77 6.61 -11.51
CA ILE A 59 -13.08 7.39 -10.45
C ILE A 59 -12.87 8.85 -10.87
N GLN A 60 -12.55 9.12 -12.15
CA GLN A 60 -12.45 10.50 -12.63
C GLN A 60 -13.80 11.20 -12.65
N ASP A 61 -14.87 10.49 -13.01
CA ASP A 61 -16.22 11.05 -13.01
C ASP A 61 -16.71 11.36 -11.59
N VAL A 62 -16.33 10.55 -10.60
CA VAL A 62 -16.50 10.90 -9.18
C VAL A 62 -15.72 12.17 -8.84
N ALA A 63 -14.44 12.27 -9.22
CA ALA A 63 -13.64 13.47 -8.93
C ALA A 63 -14.26 14.73 -9.54
N ARG A 64 -14.73 14.67 -10.80
CA ARG A 64 -15.40 15.80 -11.47
C ARG A 64 -16.73 16.16 -10.81
N ALA A 65 -17.59 15.16 -10.55
CA ALA A 65 -18.93 15.38 -10.04
C ALA A 65 -18.95 15.93 -8.60
N TYR A 66 -17.99 15.54 -7.77
CA TYR A 66 -17.92 15.92 -6.36
C TYR A 66 -16.99 17.11 -6.07
N ALA A 67 -16.19 17.57 -7.04
CA ALA A 67 -15.33 18.75 -6.88
C ALA A 67 -16.12 20.01 -6.47
N GLY A 68 -17.30 20.22 -7.05
CA GLY A 68 -18.20 21.34 -6.71
C GLY A 68 -18.91 21.18 -5.36
N ARG A 69 -18.77 20.02 -4.70
CA ARG A 69 -19.38 19.67 -3.41
C ARG A 69 -18.34 19.59 -2.28
N ASP A 70 -17.22 20.28 -2.46
CA ASP A 70 -16.10 20.35 -1.53
C ASP A 70 -15.46 18.98 -1.21
N VAL A 71 -15.32 18.14 -2.24
CA VAL A 71 -14.59 16.87 -2.17
C VAL A 71 -13.33 16.93 -3.01
N ALA A 72 -12.23 16.41 -2.48
CA ALA A 72 -11.00 16.16 -3.24
C ALA A 72 -10.79 14.67 -3.49
N VAL A 73 -10.18 14.31 -4.63
CA VAL A 73 -9.77 12.94 -4.95
C VAL A 73 -8.25 12.93 -5.18
N LEU A 74 -7.52 12.31 -4.27
CA LEU A 74 -6.07 12.12 -4.31
C LEU A 74 -5.77 10.71 -4.82
N GLN A 75 -5.09 10.62 -5.95
CA GLN A 75 -4.77 9.35 -6.61
C GLN A 75 -3.30 9.04 -6.38
N VAL A 76 -2.98 7.92 -5.72
CA VAL A 76 -1.64 7.59 -5.25
C VAL A 76 -1.11 6.36 -5.97
N VAL A 77 0.05 6.47 -6.61
CA VAL A 77 0.78 5.36 -7.22
C VAL A 77 1.94 4.97 -6.31
N SER A 78 1.81 3.80 -5.68
CA SER A 78 2.80 3.25 -4.76
C SER A 78 3.55 2.04 -5.34
N ASN A 79 3.17 1.53 -6.52
CA ASN A 79 3.83 0.37 -7.12
C ASN A 79 5.34 0.62 -7.36
N ASP A 80 6.16 -0.41 -7.16
CA ASP A 80 7.57 -0.39 -7.52
C ASP A 80 7.71 -0.42 -9.04
N GLU A 81 8.51 0.50 -9.58
CA GLU A 81 8.60 0.76 -11.01
C GLU A 81 9.65 -0.09 -11.74
N THR A 82 10.41 -0.91 -11.01
CA THR A 82 11.45 -1.78 -11.58
C THR A 82 10.90 -2.73 -12.64
N ASP A 83 9.82 -3.45 -12.31
CA ASP A 83 9.13 -4.36 -13.25
C ASP A 83 7.79 -3.80 -13.75
N HIS A 84 7.43 -2.62 -13.28
CA HIS A 84 6.22 -1.90 -13.69
C HIS A 84 6.60 -0.47 -14.12
N PRO A 85 7.39 -0.32 -15.20
CA PRO A 85 7.90 0.99 -15.65
C PRO A 85 6.78 1.97 -16.02
N GLU A 86 5.58 1.48 -16.32
CA GLU A 86 4.39 2.28 -16.51
C GLU A 86 3.98 3.05 -15.25
N ASP A 87 4.29 2.55 -14.05
CA ASP A 87 4.03 3.21 -12.76
C ASP A 87 5.12 4.20 -12.35
N SER A 88 6.14 4.40 -13.21
CA SER A 88 7.16 5.43 -13.02
C SER A 88 6.59 6.85 -13.09
N ALA A 89 7.35 7.82 -12.57
CA ALA A 89 7.00 9.24 -12.70
C ALA A 89 6.82 9.68 -14.17
N ALA A 90 7.53 9.06 -15.12
CA ALA A 90 7.37 9.32 -16.54
C ALA A 90 6.03 8.80 -17.07
N GLY A 91 5.65 7.57 -16.74
CA GLY A 91 4.35 6.99 -17.12
C GLY A 91 3.19 7.78 -16.51
N MET A 92 3.31 8.21 -15.25
CA MET A 92 2.32 9.08 -14.62
C MET A 92 2.16 10.43 -15.35
N ARG A 93 3.26 11.08 -15.74
CA ARG A 93 3.23 12.33 -16.53
C ARG A 93 2.52 12.15 -17.87
N GLN A 94 2.71 11.02 -18.54
CA GLN A 94 2.04 10.73 -19.81
C GLN A 94 0.52 10.72 -19.66
N ARG A 95 -0.01 10.11 -18.59
CA ARG A 95 -1.46 10.08 -18.34
C ARG A 95 -2.03 11.46 -18.00
N VAL A 96 -1.31 12.24 -17.21
CA VAL A 96 -1.68 13.63 -16.93
C VAL A 96 -1.71 14.47 -18.21
N ALA A 97 -0.68 14.35 -19.06
CA ALA A 97 -0.61 15.03 -20.35
C ALA A 97 -1.72 14.59 -21.33
N ALA A 98 -2.20 13.34 -21.22
CA ALA A 98 -3.34 12.84 -21.98
C ALA A 98 -4.70 13.36 -21.48
N GLY A 99 -4.75 14.15 -20.41
CA GLY A 99 -5.99 14.70 -19.86
C GLY A 99 -6.84 13.67 -19.11
N GLU A 100 -6.23 12.55 -18.73
CA GLU A 100 -6.93 11.44 -18.06
C GLU A 100 -7.25 11.73 -16.59
N LEU A 101 -6.69 12.77 -15.97
CA LEU A 101 -6.79 12.98 -14.51
C LEU A 101 -7.65 14.19 -14.18
N ALA A 102 -8.64 13.99 -13.29
CA ALA A 102 -9.54 15.02 -12.76
C ALA A 102 -9.15 15.49 -11.34
N GLY A 103 -7.98 15.07 -10.84
CA GLY A 103 -7.46 15.44 -9.52
C GLY A 103 -5.96 15.15 -9.38
N PRO A 104 -5.34 15.49 -8.23
CA PRO A 104 -3.91 15.26 -8.02
C PRO A 104 -3.51 13.79 -8.20
N PHE A 105 -2.42 13.58 -8.93
CA PHE A 105 -1.82 12.27 -9.17
C PHE A 105 -0.43 12.20 -8.56
N LEU A 106 -0.30 11.40 -7.50
CA LEU A 106 0.76 11.49 -6.50
C LEU A 106 1.64 10.25 -6.51
N ARG A 107 2.94 10.44 -6.37
CA ARG A 107 3.92 9.34 -6.36
C ARG A 107 4.36 9.02 -4.93
N ASP A 108 4.09 7.81 -4.47
CA ASP A 108 4.59 7.25 -3.21
C ASP A 108 5.74 6.28 -3.48
N ALA A 109 6.90 6.82 -3.87
CA ALA A 109 8.07 6.03 -4.29
C ALA A 109 8.70 5.19 -3.16
N GLU A 110 8.51 5.60 -1.91
CA GLU A 110 8.97 4.88 -0.72
C GLU A 110 7.91 3.90 -0.19
N GLN A 111 6.73 3.84 -0.81
CA GLN A 111 5.60 2.97 -0.46
C GLN A 111 5.10 3.14 0.99
N SER A 112 5.45 4.27 1.59
CA SER A 112 5.22 4.55 3.00
C SER A 112 3.76 4.88 3.28
N VAL A 113 3.09 5.51 2.32
CA VAL A 113 1.69 5.90 2.43
C VAL A 113 0.79 4.69 2.20
N ALA A 114 1.08 3.87 1.19
CA ALA A 114 0.38 2.59 0.99
C ALA A 114 0.46 1.72 2.24
N ARG A 115 1.63 1.65 2.87
CA ARG A 115 1.82 0.87 4.10
C ARG A 115 1.04 1.46 5.28
N ALA A 116 1.12 2.78 5.49
CA ALA A 116 0.40 3.43 6.59
C ALA A 116 -1.12 3.23 6.50
N TYR A 117 -1.65 3.12 5.27
CA TYR A 117 -3.05 2.83 5.02
C TYR A 117 -3.37 1.32 5.07
N GLY A 118 -2.36 0.46 4.95
CA GLY A 118 -2.49 -0.97 4.72
C GLY A 118 -3.20 -1.29 3.41
N ALA A 119 -2.89 -0.52 2.36
CA ALA A 119 -3.37 -0.78 1.02
C ALA A 119 -2.76 -2.08 0.47
N THR A 120 -3.59 -2.89 -0.17
CA THR A 120 -3.26 -4.22 -0.69
C THR A 120 -3.62 -4.36 -2.17
N ALA A 121 -4.54 -3.54 -2.69
CA ALA A 121 -5.04 -3.61 -4.06
C ALA A 121 -4.82 -2.32 -4.86
N THR A 122 -4.89 -2.44 -6.18
CA THR A 122 -5.06 -1.34 -7.11
C THR A 122 -6.28 -1.60 -8.03
N PRO A 123 -7.33 -0.75 -7.99
CA PRO A 123 -7.51 0.37 -7.09
C PRO A 123 -7.98 -0.06 -5.69
N GLU A 124 -7.66 0.73 -4.66
CA GLU A 124 -8.22 0.62 -3.32
C GLU A 124 -8.57 2.01 -2.79
N VAL A 125 -9.81 2.18 -2.32
CA VAL A 125 -10.40 3.48 -2.01
C VAL A 125 -10.58 3.67 -0.51
N PHE A 126 -10.23 4.87 -0.04
CA PHE A 126 -10.48 5.35 1.31
C PHE A 126 -11.20 6.70 1.23
N VAL A 127 -12.35 6.86 1.90
CA VAL A 127 -12.99 8.17 2.07
C VAL A 127 -12.67 8.68 3.47
N VAL A 128 -12.04 9.84 3.56
CA VAL A 128 -11.67 10.52 4.80
C VAL A 128 -12.59 11.71 4.96
N ASP A 129 -13.25 11.83 6.12
CA ASP A 129 -14.09 13.00 6.41
C ASP A 129 -13.27 14.20 6.91
N ARG A 130 -13.97 15.32 7.15
CA ARG A 130 -13.34 16.54 7.65
C ARG A 130 -12.66 16.40 9.02
N ALA A 131 -13.05 15.41 9.81
CA ALA A 131 -12.43 15.11 11.10
C ALA A 131 -11.16 14.25 10.95
N GLY A 132 -10.79 13.87 9.73
CA GLY A 132 -9.65 12.99 9.47
C GLY A 132 -9.92 11.52 9.72
N LEU A 133 -11.18 11.12 9.80
CA LEU A 133 -11.55 9.73 10.06
C LEU A 133 -11.95 9.02 8.77
N VAL A 134 -11.54 7.75 8.65
CA VAL A 134 -11.96 6.89 7.53
C VAL A 134 -13.44 6.57 7.68
N ARG A 135 -14.24 6.86 6.65
CA ARG A 135 -15.69 6.59 6.58
C ARG A 135 -16.05 5.52 5.57
N TYR A 136 -15.18 5.30 4.60
CA TYR A 136 -15.33 4.24 3.61
C TYR A 136 -13.98 3.62 3.31
N HIS A 137 -13.96 2.30 3.12
CA HIS A 137 -12.79 1.57 2.69
C HIS A 137 -13.16 0.39 1.78
N GLY A 138 -12.59 0.30 0.59
CA GLY A 138 -12.72 -0.89 -0.28
C GLY A 138 -12.68 -0.57 -1.76
N ALA A 139 -13.51 -1.25 -2.55
CA ALA A 139 -13.62 -1.07 -4.00
C ALA A 139 -14.53 0.12 -4.39
N PRO A 140 -14.47 0.66 -5.62
CA PRO A 140 -15.41 1.70 -6.05
C PRO A 140 -16.87 1.21 -6.18
N ASP A 141 -17.05 -0.01 -6.67
CA ASP A 141 -18.31 -0.73 -6.84
C ASP A 141 -18.03 -2.25 -6.90
N GLY A 142 -19.05 -3.06 -7.23
CA GLY A 142 -18.99 -4.52 -7.15
C GLY A 142 -18.37 -5.23 -8.33
N ASP A 143 -18.30 -4.57 -9.50
CA ASP A 143 -17.75 -5.20 -10.69
C ASP A 143 -16.99 -4.21 -11.57
N HIS A 144 -15.69 -4.47 -11.71
CA HIS A 144 -14.84 -3.71 -12.62
C HIS A 144 -15.24 -3.86 -14.09
N ASP A 145 -15.87 -4.98 -14.48
CA ASP A 145 -16.29 -5.26 -15.87
C ASP A 145 -17.65 -4.64 -16.22
N ASP A 146 -18.42 -4.19 -15.23
CA ASP A 146 -19.73 -3.55 -15.42
C ASP A 146 -19.64 -2.03 -15.20
N PRO A 147 -19.37 -1.23 -16.24
CA PRO A 147 -19.29 0.22 -16.12
C PRO A 147 -20.61 0.87 -15.70
N ALA A 148 -21.76 0.19 -15.85
CA ALA A 148 -23.06 0.74 -15.45
C ALA A 148 -23.19 0.89 -13.93
N GLN A 149 -22.35 0.22 -13.14
CA GLN A 149 -22.31 0.41 -11.69
C GLN A 149 -21.72 1.77 -11.27
N ASP A 150 -20.99 2.46 -12.16
CA ASP A 150 -20.55 3.86 -11.99
C ASP A 150 -20.03 4.22 -10.58
N ALA A 151 -19.17 3.37 -9.99
CA ALA A 151 -18.64 3.58 -8.65
C ALA A 151 -19.72 3.83 -7.57
N ALA A 152 -20.88 3.17 -7.69
CA ALA A 152 -22.07 3.41 -6.86
C ALA A 152 -21.80 3.32 -5.35
N TRP A 153 -20.90 2.44 -4.90
CA TRP A 153 -20.58 2.33 -3.47
C TRP A 153 -19.79 3.54 -2.98
N LEU A 154 -18.78 3.98 -3.75
CA LEU A 154 -18.03 5.19 -3.46
C LEU A 154 -18.93 6.44 -3.49
N ARG A 155 -19.79 6.57 -4.50
CA ARG A 155 -20.73 7.70 -4.62
C ARG A 155 -21.70 7.76 -3.42
N ALA A 156 -22.31 6.63 -3.07
CA ALA A 156 -23.21 6.54 -1.92
C ALA A 156 -22.49 6.91 -0.61
N ALA A 157 -21.26 6.43 -0.41
CA ALA A 157 -20.46 6.78 0.76
C ALA A 157 -20.16 8.29 0.82
N LEU A 158 -19.80 8.92 -0.29
CA LEU A 158 -19.60 10.37 -0.35
C LEU A 158 -20.89 11.14 -0.05
N ASP A 159 -22.02 10.70 -0.59
CA ASP A 159 -23.31 11.34 -0.33
C ASP A 159 -23.72 11.26 1.15
N ASP A 160 -23.48 10.12 1.81
CA ASP A 160 -23.71 9.98 3.24
C ASP A 160 -22.78 10.86 4.07
N VAL A 161 -21.47 10.88 3.76
CA VAL A 161 -20.50 11.74 4.46
C VAL A 161 -20.85 13.21 4.31
N LEU A 162 -21.16 13.67 3.10
CA LEU A 162 -21.53 15.06 2.82
C LEU A 162 -22.85 15.47 3.49
N ALA A 163 -23.76 14.52 3.69
CA ALA A 163 -25.00 14.75 4.42
C ALA A 163 -24.87 14.60 5.95
N GLY A 164 -23.67 14.26 6.46
CA GLY A 164 -23.44 14.02 7.88
C GLY A 164 -24.14 12.77 8.42
N ARG A 165 -24.44 11.78 7.55
CA ARG A 165 -25.05 10.50 7.93
C ARG A 165 -24.00 9.40 8.07
N ALA A 166 -24.38 8.33 8.77
CA ALA A 166 -23.59 7.10 8.75
C ALA A 166 -23.58 6.51 7.34
N VAL A 167 -22.40 6.10 6.87
CA VAL A 167 -22.24 5.43 5.57
C VAL A 167 -22.87 4.05 5.66
N ALA A 168 -23.87 3.77 4.81
CA ALA A 168 -24.62 2.52 4.85
C ALA A 168 -23.75 1.28 4.56
N ARG A 169 -22.75 1.41 3.68
CA ARG A 169 -21.80 0.35 3.34
C ARG A 169 -20.38 0.87 3.55
N PRO A 170 -19.88 0.93 4.80
CA PRO A 170 -18.63 1.62 5.09
C PRO A 170 -17.40 0.77 4.75
N LEU A 171 -17.55 -0.55 4.61
CA LEU A 171 -16.47 -1.46 4.26
C LEU A 171 -16.91 -2.37 3.10
N THR A 172 -16.07 -2.47 2.08
CA THR A 172 -16.22 -3.44 0.99
C THR A 172 -14.90 -4.17 0.76
N SER A 173 -14.97 -5.35 0.16
CA SER A 173 -13.75 -6.07 -0.23
C SER A 173 -12.97 -5.25 -1.25
N PRO A 174 -11.67 -5.01 -1.02
CA PRO A 174 -10.83 -4.48 -2.07
C PRO A 174 -10.74 -5.50 -3.22
N ALA A 175 -10.77 -5.02 -4.45
CA ALA A 175 -10.60 -5.83 -5.64
C ALA A 175 -9.63 -5.14 -6.58
N GLY A 176 -8.72 -5.92 -7.16
CA GLY A 176 -7.66 -5.38 -7.98
C GLY A 176 -6.43 -6.27 -8.03
N CYS A 177 -5.44 -5.85 -8.81
CA CYS A 177 -4.11 -6.42 -8.69
C CYS A 177 -3.53 -6.09 -7.31
N SER A 178 -2.77 -7.01 -6.74
CA SER A 178 -2.01 -6.73 -5.52
C SER A 178 -1.03 -5.58 -5.74
N LEU A 179 -0.84 -4.75 -4.71
CA LEU A 179 0.16 -3.70 -4.72
C LEU A 179 1.56 -4.30 -5.00
N LYS A 180 2.35 -3.60 -5.82
CA LYS A 180 3.68 -4.06 -6.24
C LYS A 180 4.73 -3.55 -5.26
N TRP A 181 4.88 -4.25 -4.15
CA TRP A 181 5.86 -3.92 -3.12
C TRP A 181 7.29 -4.15 -3.59
N ARG A 182 8.18 -3.21 -3.27
CA ARG A 182 9.62 -3.37 -3.43
C ARG A 182 10.12 -4.33 -2.35
N VAL A 183 10.76 -5.43 -2.77
CA VAL A 183 11.42 -6.35 -1.85
C VAL A 183 12.92 -6.20 -2.00
N GLU A 184 13.60 -5.91 -0.89
CA GLU A 184 15.03 -5.63 -0.89
C GLU A 184 15.78 -6.52 0.10
N LEU A 185 16.96 -6.97 -0.31
CA LEU A 185 17.98 -7.47 0.58
C LEU A 185 19.08 -6.42 0.71
N LEU A 186 19.13 -5.75 1.86
CA LEU A 186 20.19 -4.78 2.14
C LEU A 186 21.39 -5.48 2.76
N TRP A 187 22.58 -5.18 2.28
CA TRP A 187 23.84 -5.75 2.76
C TRP A 187 24.98 -4.74 2.63
N TRP A 188 26.14 -4.99 3.23
CA TRP A 188 27.35 -4.17 3.02
C TRP A 188 28.47 -5.07 2.52
N ALA A 189 29.47 -4.51 1.83
CA ALA A 189 30.51 -5.25 1.10
C ALA A 189 31.15 -6.45 1.84
N GLY A 190 31.32 -6.37 3.17
CA GLY A 190 31.94 -7.42 3.98
C GLY A 190 30.96 -8.36 4.69
N CYS A 191 29.68 -8.42 4.26
CA CYS A 191 28.69 -9.33 4.84
C CYS A 191 29.03 -10.80 4.52
N PRO A 192 29.41 -11.63 5.52
CA PRO A 192 29.80 -13.02 5.28
C PRO A 192 28.61 -13.94 4.97
N THR A 193 27.38 -13.46 5.16
CA THR A 193 26.15 -14.25 5.00
C THR A 193 25.24 -13.72 3.89
N HIS A 194 25.72 -12.82 3.04
CA HIS A 194 24.93 -12.20 1.97
C HIS A 194 24.34 -13.25 1.01
N ASP A 195 25.17 -14.12 0.41
CA ASP A 195 24.69 -15.16 -0.51
C ASP A 195 23.65 -16.09 0.12
N ARG A 196 23.87 -16.46 1.39
CA ARG A 196 22.93 -17.32 2.15
C ARG A 196 21.62 -16.60 2.45
N ALA A 197 21.66 -15.29 2.70
CA ALA A 197 20.47 -14.47 2.89
C ALA A 197 19.68 -14.31 1.59
N ALA A 198 20.38 -14.10 0.47
CA ALA A 198 19.77 -14.02 -0.85
C ALA A 198 19.07 -15.33 -1.24
N ALA A 199 19.72 -16.47 -1.00
CA ALA A 199 19.11 -17.79 -1.19
C ALA A 199 17.87 -17.96 -0.30
N LEU A 200 17.99 -17.69 1.01
CA LEU A 200 16.88 -17.79 1.96
C LEU A 200 15.67 -16.95 1.51
N LEU A 201 15.87 -15.70 1.09
CA LEU A 201 14.79 -14.83 0.63
C LEU A 201 14.12 -15.37 -0.64
N ARG A 202 14.91 -15.76 -1.65
CA ARG A 202 14.38 -16.29 -2.91
C ARG A 202 13.63 -17.60 -2.71
N ASP A 203 14.17 -18.52 -1.92
CA ASP A 203 13.54 -19.81 -1.63
C ASP A 203 12.24 -19.61 -0.85
N THR A 204 12.24 -18.74 0.16
CA THR A 204 11.03 -18.43 0.93
C THR A 204 9.94 -17.79 0.07
N LEU A 205 10.29 -16.87 -0.83
CA LEU A 205 9.33 -16.29 -1.78
C LEU A 205 8.77 -17.35 -2.73
N ALA A 206 9.60 -18.25 -3.24
CA ALA A 206 9.16 -19.35 -4.10
C ALA A 206 8.18 -20.29 -3.37
N GLU A 207 8.47 -20.67 -2.13
CA GLU A 207 7.60 -21.50 -1.28
C GLU A 207 6.24 -20.82 -0.99
N LEU A 208 6.22 -19.50 -0.87
CA LEU A 208 5.00 -18.72 -0.73
C LEU A 208 4.20 -18.55 -2.04
N GLY A 209 4.69 -19.11 -3.16
CA GLY A 209 4.10 -18.91 -4.48
C GLY A 209 4.27 -17.47 -4.98
N ARG A 210 5.34 -16.79 -4.55
CA ARG A 210 5.67 -15.39 -4.85
C ARG A 210 6.97 -15.24 -5.65
N ALA A 211 7.24 -16.21 -6.51
CA ALA A 211 8.35 -16.14 -7.47
C ALA A 211 8.16 -15.01 -8.52
N ASP A 212 6.97 -14.39 -8.57
CA ASP A 212 6.67 -13.20 -9.36
C ASP A 212 7.31 -11.92 -8.80
N VAL A 213 7.74 -11.93 -7.53
CA VAL A 213 8.31 -10.77 -6.86
C VAL A 213 9.79 -10.64 -7.18
N HIS A 214 10.18 -9.53 -7.79
CA HIS A 214 11.59 -9.19 -7.97
C HIS A 214 12.23 -8.74 -6.66
N VAL A 215 13.40 -9.31 -6.39
CA VAL A 215 14.22 -9.00 -5.23
C VAL A 215 15.37 -8.12 -5.66
N VAL A 216 15.46 -6.92 -5.08
CA VAL A 216 16.58 -6.01 -5.27
C VAL A 216 17.62 -6.27 -4.19
N GLU A 217 18.80 -6.73 -4.59
CA GLU A 217 19.95 -6.84 -3.70
C GLU A 217 20.72 -5.51 -3.71
N ARG A 218 20.74 -4.80 -2.58
CA ARG A 218 21.32 -3.46 -2.48
C ARG A 218 22.48 -3.44 -1.51
N GLU A 219 23.66 -3.12 -2.04
CA GLU A 219 24.82 -2.78 -1.21
C GLU A 219 24.60 -1.41 -0.57
N VAL A 220 24.80 -1.33 0.74
CA VAL A 220 24.82 -0.14 1.56
C VAL A 220 26.28 0.22 1.80
N GLY A 221 26.76 1.27 1.13
CA GLY A 221 28.19 1.60 1.09
C GLY A 221 28.61 2.62 2.15
N THR A 222 27.66 3.37 2.71
CA THR A 222 27.96 4.50 3.61
C THR A 222 27.06 4.51 4.85
N ARG A 223 27.55 5.15 5.93
CA ARG A 223 26.75 5.36 7.15
C ARG A 223 25.54 6.25 6.91
N GLU A 224 25.65 7.23 6.02
CA GLU A 224 24.54 8.10 5.66
C GLU A 224 23.45 7.33 4.93
N GLU A 225 23.83 6.47 3.97
CA GLU A 225 22.88 5.56 3.32
C GLU A 225 22.25 4.59 4.30
N ALA A 226 23.04 4.02 5.22
CA ALA A 226 22.52 3.15 6.26
C ALA A 226 21.48 3.86 7.15
N ALA A 227 21.71 5.13 7.50
CA ALA A 227 20.76 5.94 8.25
C ALA A 227 19.48 6.19 7.46
N ARG A 228 19.58 6.59 6.17
CA ARG A 228 18.41 6.84 5.31
C ARG A 228 17.55 5.59 5.09
N LEU A 229 18.17 4.41 4.98
CA LEU A 229 17.47 3.14 4.78
C LEU A 229 17.02 2.48 6.08
N GLY A 230 17.36 3.05 7.25
CA GLY A 230 17.12 2.40 8.55
C GLY A 230 17.79 1.03 8.64
N PHE A 231 19.00 0.88 8.09
CA PHE A 231 19.75 -0.36 7.99
C PHE A 231 20.54 -0.67 9.28
N PRO A 232 20.06 -1.56 10.16
CA PRO A 232 20.74 -1.87 11.43
C PRO A 232 22.00 -2.74 11.25
N GLY A 233 22.20 -3.31 10.06
CA GLY A 233 23.29 -4.20 9.72
C GLY A 233 22.88 -5.24 8.67
N SER A 234 23.85 -5.96 8.12
CA SER A 234 23.61 -6.99 7.11
C SER A 234 23.40 -8.38 7.72
N PRO A 235 22.59 -9.23 7.09
CA PRO A 235 21.63 -8.89 6.03
C PRO A 235 20.40 -8.22 6.63
N THR A 236 19.70 -7.38 5.88
CA THR A 236 18.38 -6.83 6.26
C THR A 236 17.36 -7.11 5.17
N PHE A 237 16.28 -7.79 5.53
CA PHE A 237 15.16 -8.11 4.64
C PHE A 237 14.12 -6.99 4.76
N SER A 238 13.80 -6.35 3.64
CA SER A 238 12.94 -5.18 3.62
C SER A 238 11.81 -5.36 2.59
N VAL A 239 10.61 -4.91 2.96
CA VAL A 239 9.46 -4.78 2.05
C VAL A 239 8.93 -3.35 2.14
N GLY A 240 8.84 -2.66 1.00
CA GLY A 240 8.41 -1.26 0.94
C GLY A 240 9.24 -0.35 1.84
N ARG A 241 10.57 -0.51 1.83
CA ARG A 241 11.52 0.26 2.67
C ARG A 241 11.36 0.04 4.18
N ARG A 242 10.66 -1.01 4.60
CA ARG A 242 10.51 -1.39 6.00
C ARG A 242 11.25 -2.70 6.27
N ASP A 243 12.14 -2.66 7.24
CA ASP A 243 12.77 -3.85 7.81
C ASP A 243 11.70 -4.80 8.38
N LEU A 244 11.71 -6.05 7.89
CA LEU A 244 10.79 -7.09 8.36
C LEU A 244 11.07 -7.50 9.81
N PHE A 245 12.27 -7.25 10.34
CA PHE A 245 12.69 -7.70 11.68
C PHE A 245 13.13 -6.54 12.58
N PRO A 246 12.35 -5.46 12.73
CA PRO A 246 12.82 -4.20 13.31
C PRO A 246 13.51 -4.40 14.67
N VAL A 247 14.67 -3.77 14.83
CA VAL A 247 15.48 -3.78 16.06
C VAL A 247 15.79 -2.37 16.51
N GLU A 248 15.86 -2.16 17.82
CA GLU A 248 16.38 -0.91 18.40
C GLU A 248 17.92 -0.91 18.36
N ALA A 249 18.47 -0.75 17.15
CA ALA A 249 19.90 -0.65 16.92
C ALA A 249 20.21 0.53 15.99
N ALA A 250 21.37 1.15 16.20
CA ALA A 250 21.84 2.23 15.32
C ALA A 250 22.20 1.68 13.93
N SER A 251 21.89 2.46 12.89
CA SER A 251 22.28 2.09 11.54
C SER A 251 23.80 2.07 11.37
N ALA A 252 24.35 0.97 10.89
CA ALA A 252 25.80 0.80 10.72
C ALA A 252 26.14 -0.23 9.64
N LEU A 253 27.34 -0.10 9.07
CA LEU A 253 27.94 -1.10 8.18
C LEU A 253 28.53 -2.24 9.02
N THR A 254 27.64 -3.05 9.61
CA THR A 254 27.98 -4.10 10.58
C THR A 254 27.19 -5.38 10.32
N CYS A 255 27.59 -6.47 10.97
CA CYS A 255 26.81 -7.70 11.00
C CYS A 255 25.56 -7.53 11.88
N ARG A 256 24.43 -8.00 11.38
CA ARG A 256 23.17 -8.09 12.12
C ARG A 256 23.04 -9.43 12.82
N VAL A 257 22.36 -9.41 13.97
CA VAL A 257 21.98 -10.61 14.71
C VAL A 257 20.46 -10.71 14.76
N TYR A 258 19.96 -11.91 14.45
CA TYR A 258 18.57 -12.30 14.56
C TYR A 258 18.39 -13.18 15.79
N VAL A 259 17.35 -12.91 16.57
CA VAL A 259 16.93 -13.76 17.69
C VAL A 259 15.85 -14.71 17.17
N ARG A 260 16.09 -16.01 17.32
CA ARG A 260 15.14 -17.06 16.93
C ARG A 260 14.12 -17.33 18.04
N ASP A 261 13.07 -18.07 17.72
CA ASP A 261 12.02 -18.43 18.68
C ASP A 261 12.55 -19.23 19.89
N ASP A 262 13.63 -19.98 19.71
CA ASP A 262 14.32 -20.70 20.79
C ASP A 262 15.25 -19.81 21.65
N GLY A 263 15.28 -18.50 21.38
CA GLY A 263 16.10 -17.51 22.07
C GLY A 263 17.56 -17.46 21.63
N ARG A 264 18.00 -18.31 20.70
CA ARG A 264 19.38 -18.30 20.20
C ARG A 264 19.60 -17.20 19.16
N SER A 265 20.80 -16.62 19.22
CA SER A 265 21.29 -15.66 18.24
C SER A 265 21.77 -16.35 16.97
N SER A 266 21.47 -15.77 15.82
CA SER A 266 21.84 -16.28 14.50
C SER A 266 22.13 -15.13 13.53
N PRO A 267 23.02 -15.32 12.53
CA PRO A 267 23.26 -14.29 11.51
C PRO A 267 22.11 -14.17 10.48
N LEU A 268 21.17 -15.13 10.48
CA LEU A 268 19.96 -15.16 9.64
C LEU A 268 18.72 -15.48 10.49
N PRO A 269 17.53 -14.99 10.11
CA PRO A 269 16.28 -15.40 10.73
C PRO A 269 15.95 -16.86 10.39
N GLU A 270 14.98 -17.45 11.09
CA GLU A 270 14.41 -18.72 10.65
C GLU A 270 13.57 -18.51 9.39
N GLY A 271 13.56 -19.52 8.49
CA GLY A 271 12.76 -19.46 7.26
C GLY A 271 11.27 -19.30 7.55
N ALA A 272 10.76 -19.96 8.58
CA ALA A 272 9.36 -19.83 8.99
C ALA A 272 8.99 -18.40 9.42
N ASP A 273 9.87 -17.72 10.17
CA ASP A 273 9.67 -16.33 10.58
C ASP A 273 9.67 -15.37 9.40
N LEU A 274 10.65 -15.55 8.48
CA LEU A 274 10.72 -14.77 7.26
C LEU A 274 9.46 -15.01 6.41
N ALA A 275 9.01 -16.25 6.27
CA ALA A 275 7.80 -16.61 5.53
C ALA A 275 6.55 -15.96 6.12
N ALA A 276 6.40 -15.96 7.45
CA ALA A 276 5.28 -15.33 8.13
C ALA A 276 5.24 -13.82 7.86
N ARG A 277 6.38 -13.14 7.96
CA ARG A 277 6.50 -11.69 7.74
C ARG A 277 6.31 -11.30 6.27
N LEU A 278 6.83 -12.10 5.33
CA LEU A 278 6.61 -11.88 3.90
C LEU A 278 5.15 -12.08 3.50
N ARG A 279 4.46 -13.08 4.08
CA ARG A 279 3.03 -13.31 3.82
C ARG A 279 2.18 -12.12 4.25
N ASP A 280 2.48 -11.56 5.40
CA ASP A 280 1.80 -10.38 5.93
C ASP A 280 2.11 -9.12 5.09
N ALA A 281 3.39 -8.82 4.88
CA ALA A 281 3.83 -7.63 4.15
C ALA A 281 3.43 -7.62 2.67
N LEU A 282 3.29 -8.80 2.06
CA LEU A 282 2.93 -8.96 0.65
C LEU A 282 1.49 -9.47 0.46
N ALA A 283 0.63 -9.31 1.47
CA ALA A 283 -0.75 -9.78 1.44
C ALA A 283 -1.48 -9.33 0.16
N ARG A 284 -2.15 -10.28 -0.49
CA ARG A 284 -3.00 -9.98 -1.66
C ARG A 284 -4.42 -9.73 -1.17
N PRO A 285 -5.25 -9.03 -1.95
CA PRO A 285 -6.61 -8.68 -1.51
C PRO A 285 -7.42 -9.90 -1.07
N TRP A 286 -7.31 -11.01 -1.81
CA TRP A 286 -8.00 -12.28 -1.52
C TRP A 286 -7.38 -13.13 -0.40
N ASP A 287 -6.22 -12.74 0.15
CA ASP A 287 -5.65 -13.39 1.33
C ASP A 287 -6.21 -12.79 2.64
N LEU A 288 -7.00 -11.71 2.57
CA LEU A 288 -7.50 -11.00 3.76
C LEU A 288 -8.58 -11.81 4.51
N PRO A 289 -8.59 -11.83 5.87
CA PRO A 289 -9.46 -12.70 6.68
C PRO A 289 -10.99 -12.58 6.47
N HIS A 290 -11.45 -11.52 5.82
CA HIS A 290 -12.86 -11.25 5.55
C HIS A 290 -13.12 -10.87 4.09
N TRP A 291 -12.18 -11.20 3.20
CA TRP A 291 -12.37 -10.92 1.78
C TRP A 291 -13.51 -11.78 1.21
N VAL A 292 -14.42 -11.12 0.52
CA VAL A 292 -15.46 -11.74 -0.31
C VAL A 292 -15.34 -11.22 -1.73
N ASP A 293 -15.52 -12.08 -2.74
CA ASP A 293 -15.52 -11.66 -4.14
C ASP A 293 -16.62 -10.62 -4.36
N PRO A 294 -16.30 -9.35 -4.67
CA PRO A 294 -17.29 -8.29 -4.77
C PRO A 294 -18.28 -8.50 -5.93
N ARG A 295 -17.93 -9.35 -6.91
CA ARG A 295 -18.81 -9.72 -8.03
C ARG A 295 -19.86 -10.76 -7.64
N ARG A 296 -19.68 -11.45 -6.50
CA ARG A 296 -20.68 -12.40 -6.02
C ARG A 296 -21.77 -11.64 -5.28
N PRO A 297 -23.06 -11.94 -5.53
CA PRO A 297 -24.13 -11.38 -4.73
C PRO A 297 -23.92 -11.77 -3.27
N ALA A 298 -24.21 -10.83 -2.36
CA ALA A 298 -24.18 -11.12 -0.93
C ALA A 298 -25.12 -12.30 -0.64
N PRO A 299 -24.72 -13.25 0.22
CA PRO A 299 -25.65 -14.30 0.67
C PRO A 299 -26.87 -13.63 1.31
N ALA A 300 -28.05 -14.21 1.07
CA ALA A 300 -29.36 -13.61 1.41
C ALA A 300 -29.55 -13.26 2.90
N ASP A 301 -28.66 -13.73 3.78
CA ASP A 301 -28.78 -13.66 5.25
C ASP A 301 -27.73 -12.77 5.95
N SER A 302 -27.02 -11.90 5.23
CA SER A 302 -26.11 -10.95 5.87
C SER A 302 -26.89 -9.77 6.47
N PRO A 303 -26.79 -9.48 7.79
CA PRO A 303 -27.49 -8.36 8.40
C PRO A 303 -26.95 -7.02 7.85
N SER A 304 -27.89 -6.11 7.57
CA SER A 304 -27.67 -4.75 7.06
C SER A 304 -27.06 -3.82 8.10
#